data_AF-A0A7C6ZPR4-F1
#
_entry.id   AF-A0A7C6ZPR4-F1
#
_cell.length_a   1.000
_cell.length_b   1.000
_cell.length_c   1.000
_cell.angle_alpha   90.00
_cell.angle_beta   90.00
_cell.angle_gamma   90.00
#
_symmetry.space_group_name_H-M   'P 1'
#
loop_
_entity.id
_entity.type
_entity.pdbx_description
1 polymer ?
#
loop_
_entity_poly.entity_id
_entity_poly.type
_entity_poly.pdbx_seq_one_letter_code
_entity_poly.pdbx_strand_id
1 'polypeptide(L)'
;MILDDIVAKRRLRLAHKMASTPQSHIERLALSARPPRDFVGALRRRDRVALIAEVKPASPSKGRFRDDFDPIEVAREYVDGGADAISVLTEPDFFLGDIATLSRLRRELPLPLLCKDFFLTPYQVYEARASGADAVLLIAAILDDYRLNELLQLAHGLGMAALVEVHDPVELTRAEAAGARLIGINNRDLKTFRTDLDVTGRLAPLVPPGATLVSESGIRQQSDMQRLRGWGVHAALVGEALMTAPDIKTKVRELVMVPSPAPSVAAQPGVTPAGSGPPSHALPGSAPLGSALPGKALVQGEDGA
;
A
#
# COMPACT_ATOMS: atom_id res chain seq x y z
N MET A 1 -14.72 6.91 -23.88
CA MET A 1 -14.95 6.42 -22.49
C MET A 1 -14.48 7.51 -21.54
N ILE A 2 -14.93 7.53 -20.29
CA ILE A 2 -14.55 8.60 -19.33
C ILE A 2 -13.03 8.78 -19.20
N LEU A 3 -12.25 7.69 -19.27
CA LEU A 3 -10.79 7.73 -19.26
C LEU A 3 -10.22 8.48 -20.47
N ASP A 4 -10.79 8.27 -21.66
CA ASP A 4 -10.40 8.97 -22.88
C ASP A 4 -10.70 10.47 -22.76
N ASP A 5 -11.86 10.82 -22.19
CA ASP A 5 -12.27 12.20 -21.98
C ASP A 5 -11.35 12.92 -20.99
N ILE A 6 -10.98 12.24 -19.89
CA ILE A 6 -9.98 12.73 -18.93
C ILE A 6 -8.64 12.98 -19.62
N VAL A 7 -8.13 12.00 -20.37
CA VAL A 7 -6.83 12.12 -21.05
C VAL A 7 -6.86 13.23 -22.12
N ALA A 8 -7.94 13.33 -22.90
CA ALA A 8 -8.11 14.38 -23.91
C ALA A 8 -8.12 15.77 -23.28
N LYS A 9 -8.91 15.96 -22.20
CA LYS A 9 -8.93 17.22 -21.45
C LYS A 9 -7.57 17.54 -20.84
N ARG A 10 -6.88 16.53 -20.31
CA ARG A 10 -5.55 16.68 -19.71
C ARG A 10 -4.52 17.16 -20.72
N ARG A 11 -4.53 16.62 -21.96
CA ARG A 11 -3.65 17.08 -23.05
C ARG A 11 -3.87 18.56 -23.36
N LEU A 12 -5.12 19.00 -23.46
CA LEU A 12 -5.45 20.41 -23.72
C LEU A 12 -4.91 21.31 -22.60
N ARG A 13 -5.17 20.95 -21.34
CA ARG A 13 -4.72 21.72 -20.17
C ARG A 13 -3.19 21.80 -20.10
N LEU A 14 -2.52 20.70 -20.39
CA LEU A 14 -1.07 20.62 -20.38
C LEU A 14 -0.45 21.51 -21.48
N ALA A 15 -1.03 21.52 -22.69
CA ALA A 15 -0.55 22.39 -23.76
C ALA A 15 -0.59 23.88 -23.37
N HIS A 16 -1.69 24.33 -22.76
CA HIS A 16 -1.79 25.69 -22.22
C HIS A 16 -0.76 25.96 -21.11
N LYS A 17 -0.57 25.01 -20.20
CA LYS A 17 0.37 25.15 -19.07
C LYS A 17 1.83 25.22 -19.52
N MET A 18 2.23 24.38 -20.48
CA MET A 18 3.56 24.38 -21.07
C MET A 18 3.84 25.63 -21.91
N ALA A 19 2.80 26.26 -22.48
CA ALA A 19 2.92 27.54 -23.17
C ALA A 19 3.13 28.72 -22.19
N SER A 20 2.50 28.68 -21.01
CA SER A 20 2.65 29.73 -19.99
C SER A 20 3.90 29.57 -19.13
N THR A 21 4.31 28.32 -18.88
CA THR A 21 5.44 27.99 -18.00
C THR A 21 6.41 27.08 -18.77
N PRO A 22 7.58 27.61 -19.17
CA PRO A 22 8.53 26.84 -19.95
C PRO A 22 9.07 25.60 -19.21
N GLN A 23 9.35 24.54 -19.96
CA GLN A 23 9.93 23.29 -19.46
C GLN A 23 11.20 23.54 -18.62
N SER A 24 12.13 24.35 -19.10
CA SER A 24 13.39 24.66 -18.39
C SER A 24 13.16 25.35 -17.03
N HIS A 25 12.06 26.09 -16.88
CA HIS A 25 11.71 26.70 -15.61
C HIS A 25 11.27 25.63 -14.60
N ILE A 26 10.39 24.70 -15.00
CA ILE A 26 9.88 23.66 -14.09
C ILE A 26 10.97 22.66 -13.72
N GLU A 27 11.88 22.34 -14.65
CA GLU A 27 13.05 21.48 -14.37
C GLU A 27 13.94 22.08 -13.29
N ARG A 28 14.26 23.37 -13.37
CA ARG A 28 15.06 24.05 -12.35
C ARG A 28 14.38 24.02 -10.98
N LEU A 29 13.06 24.22 -10.92
CA LEU A 29 12.31 24.13 -9.67
C LEU A 29 12.35 22.70 -9.10
N ALA A 30 12.18 21.69 -9.95
CA ALA A 30 12.24 20.28 -9.56
C ALA A 30 13.60 19.89 -8.98
N LEU A 31 14.68 20.29 -9.65
CA LEU A 31 16.05 20.02 -9.23
C LEU A 31 16.46 20.79 -7.95
N SER A 32 15.79 21.91 -7.67
CA SER A 32 16.01 22.70 -6.45
C SER A 32 15.11 22.27 -5.29
N ALA A 33 14.19 21.32 -5.51
CA ALA A 33 13.27 20.84 -4.47
C ALA A 33 14.03 20.06 -3.39
N ARG A 34 13.49 20.07 -2.16
CA ARG A 34 14.01 19.22 -1.06
C ARG A 34 14.04 17.76 -1.51
N PRO A 35 14.97 16.91 -1.01
CA PRO A 35 14.97 15.50 -1.33
C PRO A 35 13.62 14.81 -1.04
N PRO A 36 13.17 13.86 -1.89
CA PRO A 36 12.02 13.02 -1.61
C PRO A 36 12.18 12.25 -0.30
N ARG A 37 11.05 12.04 0.39
CA ARG A 37 10.93 11.06 1.48
C ARG A 37 10.86 9.65 0.90
N ASP A 38 11.26 8.67 1.69
CA ASP A 38 11.21 7.27 1.29
C ASP A 38 9.77 6.75 1.25
N PHE A 39 9.12 6.90 0.08
CA PHE A 39 7.76 6.43 -0.16
C PHE A 39 7.67 4.91 -0.08
N VAL A 40 8.60 4.17 -0.70
CA VAL A 40 8.55 2.69 -0.73
C VAL A 40 8.81 2.10 0.64
N GLY A 41 9.77 2.65 1.40
CA GLY A 41 10.06 2.21 2.76
C GLY A 41 8.86 2.37 3.70
N ALA A 42 8.09 3.45 3.56
CA ALA A 42 6.86 3.66 4.34
C ALA A 42 5.80 2.56 4.08
N LEU A 43 5.75 2.01 2.86
CA LEU A 43 4.79 0.97 2.48
C LEU A 43 5.18 -0.45 2.90
N ARG A 44 6.46 -0.71 3.15
CA ARG A 44 6.97 -2.07 3.48
C ARG A 44 6.88 -2.38 4.97
N ARG A 45 5.67 -2.24 5.52
CA ARG A 45 5.34 -2.63 6.90
C ARG A 45 5.40 -4.15 7.05
N ARG A 46 5.96 -4.65 8.16
CA ARG A 46 6.04 -6.10 8.46
C ARG A 46 4.84 -6.60 9.23
N ASP A 47 4.21 -5.72 9.99
CA ASP A 47 3.14 -6.00 10.94
C ASP A 47 1.75 -5.94 10.32
N ARG A 48 1.57 -5.15 9.25
CA ARG A 48 0.29 -4.86 8.60
C ARG A 48 0.46 -4.51 7.12
N VAL A 49 -0.65 -4.46 6.39
CA VAL A 49 -0.74 -3.75 5.11
C VAL A 49 -0.70 -2.26 5.40
N ALA A 50 0.21 -1.53 4.76
CA ALA A 50 0.33 -0.09 4.90
C ALA A 50 -0.87 0.64 4.29
N LEU A 51 -1.23 1.80 4.81
CA LEU A 51 -2.31 2.61 4.28
C LEU A 51 -1.77 3.83 3.54
N ILE A 52 -2.11 3.92 2.26
CA ILE A 52 -1.99 5.15 1.45
C ILE A 52 -3.36 5.84 1.50
N ALA A 53 -3.49 6.86 2.35
CA ALA A 53 -4.75 7.58 2.51
C ALA A 53 -4.89 8.66 1.44
N GLU A 54 -5.98 8.63 0.68
CA GLU A 54 -6.16 9.52 -0.48
C GLU A 54 -6.99 10.76 -0.13
N VAL A 55 -6.40 11.93 -0.33
CA VAL A 55 -7.08 13.24 -0.28
C VAL A 55 -7.77 13.43 -1.63
N LYS A 56 -9.10 13.25 -1.64
CA LYS A 56 -9.91 13.25 -2.85
C LYS A 56 -11.18 14.09 -2.68
N PRO A 57 -11.22 15.30 -3.24
CA PRO A 57 -12.37 16.20 -3.10
C PRO A 57 -13.63 15.64 -3.77
N ALA A 58 -13.47 15.05 -4.96
CA ALA A 58 -14.57 14.54 -5.77
C ALA A 58 -14.19 13.29 -6.58
N SER A 59 -15.19 12.68 -7.21
CA SER A 59 -14.98 11.69 -8.26
C SER A 59 -16.02 11.82 -9.37
N PRO A 60 -15.70 11.42 -10.62
CA PRO A 60 -16.68 11.38 -11.71
C PRO A 60 -17.96 10.61 -11.37
N SER A 61 -17.83 9.54 -10.58
CA SER A 61 -18.93 8.65 -10.24
C SER A 61 -19.81 9.14 -9.09
N LYS A 62 -19.31 10.01 -8.21
CA LYS A 62 -20.00 10.40 -6.96
C LYS A 62 -20.11 11.89 -6.71
N GLY A 63 -19.52 12.74 -7.57
CA GLY A 63 -19.43 14.17 -7.32
C GLY A 63 -18.54 14.49 -6.12
N ARG A 64 -18.81 15.60 -5.43
CA ARG A 64 -18.11 15.99 -4.19
C ARG A 64 -18.51 15.05 -3.05
N PHE A 65 -17.52 14.69 -2.22
CA PHE A 65 -17.75 13.85 -1.05
C PHE A 65 -18.17 14.62 0.20
N ARG A 66 -17.69 15.87 0.35
CA ARG A 66 -17.97 16.75 1.49
C ARG A 66 -18.13 18.18 1.01
N ASP A 67 -19.09 18.91 1.58
CA ASP A 67 -19.32 20.33 1.25
C ASP A 67 -18.27 21.24 1.90
N ASP A 68 -17.85 20.93 3.13
CA ASP A 68 -16.72 21.56 3.82
C ASP A 68 -15.49 20.64 3.72
N PHE A 69 -14.58 20.98 2.82
CA PHE A 69 -13.40 20.18 2.49
C PHE A 69 -12.14 21.06 2.55
N ASP A 70 -11.36 20.92 3.62
CA ASP A 70 -9.97 21.38 3.65
C ASP A 70 -9.03 20.17 3.51
N PRO A 71 -8.25 20.07 2.41
CA PRO A 71 -7.33 18.96 2.22
C PRO A 71 -6.26 18.87 3.32
N ILE A 72 -5.93 19.97 4.01
CA ILE A 72 -4.94 19.97 5.08
C ILE A 72 -5.50 19.33 6.34
N GLU A 73 -6.70 19.72 6.76
CA GLU A 73 -7.35 19.12 7.94
C GLU A 73 -7.62 17.63 7.74
N VAL A 74 -8.13 17.25 6.56
CA VAL A 74 -8.31 15.84 6.17
C VAL A 74 -6.99 15.06 6.28
N ALA A 75 -5.91 15.62 5.75
CA ALA A 75 -4.62 14.95 5.78
C ALA A 75 -4.00 14.89 7.18
N ARG A 76 -4.28 15.87 8.07
CA ARG A 76 -3.94 15.78 9.49
C ARG A 76 -4.66 14.64 10.16
N GLU A 77 -5.96 14.45 9.90
CA GLU A 77 -6.71 13.29 10.40
C GLU A 77 -6.12 11.95 9.91
N TYR A 78 -5.60 11.90 8.69
CA TYR A 78 -4.89 10.72 8.19
C TYR A 78 -3.61 10.43 8.97
N VAL A 79 -2.79 11.44 9.22
CA VAL A 79 -1.57 11.31 10.03
C VAL A 79 -1.92 10.83 11.44
N ASP A 80 -2.88 11.48 12.07
CA ASP A 80 -3.37 11.19 13.41
C ASP A 80 -4.03 9.81 13.56
N GLY A 81 -4.60 9.31 12.47
CA GLY A 81 -5.18 7.98 12.37
C GLY A 81 -4.13 6.88 12.18
N GLY A 82 -2.91 7.24 11.74
CA GLY A 82 -1.80 6.32 11.54
C GLY A 82 -1.60 5.87 10.09
N ALA A 83 -2.02 6.67 9.10
CA ALA A 83 -1.68 6.41 7.70
C ALA A 83 -0.16 6.40 7.48
N ASP A 84 0.31 5.62 6.51
CA ASP A 84 1.74 5.44 6.23
C ASP A 84 2.21 6.35 5.08
N ALA A 85 1.31 6.70 4.16
CA ALA A 85 1.54 7.65 3.08
C ALA A 85 0.24 8.38 2.71
N ILE A 86 0.35 9.49 1.97
CA ILE A 86 -0.81 10.25 1.51
C ILE A 86 -0.80 10.31 -0.02
N SER A 87 -1.91 9.92 -0.64
CA SER A 87 -2.17 10.16 -2.06
C SER A 87 -2.93 11.47 -2.21
N VAL A 88 -2.51 12.33 -3.14
CA VAL A 88 -3.15 13.64 -3.36
C VAL A 88 -3.62 13.69 -4.80
N LEU A 89 -4.94 13.81 -5.01
CA LEU A 89 -5.49 14.04 -6.35
C LEU A 89 -5.17 15.47 -6.78
N THR A 90 -4.51 15.60 -7.94
CA THR A 90 -4.14 16.90 -8.52
C THR A 90 -4.82 17.18 -9.86
N GLU A 91 -5.64 16.23 -10.33
CA GLU A 91 -6.45 16.38 -11.54
C GLU A 91 -7.64 17.33 -11.25
N PRO A 92 -7.72 18.49 -11.93
CA PRO A 92 -8.65 19.57 -11.56
C PRO A 92 -10.02 19.51 -12.24
N ASP A 93 -10.16 18.86 -13.40
CA ASP A 93 -11.38 18.96 -14.22
C ASP A 93 -12.46 17.96 -13.78
N PHE A 94 -12.06 16.77 -13.32
CA PHE A 94 -12.94 15.65 -12.98
C PHE A 94 -12.87 15.27 -11.49
N PHE A 95 -11.73 15.49 -10.85
CA PHE A 95 -11.52 15.18 -9.42
C PHE A 95 -11.46 16.43 -8.54
N LEU A 96 -11.48 17.63 -9.14
CA LEU A 96 -11.38 18.93 -8.47
C LEU A 96 -10.13 19.06 -7.58
N GLY A 97 -9.07 18.36 -7.96
CA GLY A 97 -7.77 18.39 -7.30
C GLY A 97 -6.95 19.63 -7.66
N ASP A 98 -5.87 19.84 -6.92
CA ASP A 98 -4.94 20.96 -7.14
C ASP A 98 -3.51 20.57 -6.77
N ILE A 99 -2.57 20.78 -7.68
CA ILE A 99 -1.13 20.56 -7.47
C ILE A 99 -0.59 21.40 -6.30
N ALA A 100 -1.15 22.59 -6.03
CA ALA A 100 -0.71 23.41 -4.91
C ALA A 100 -1.03 22.75 -3.54
N THR A 101 -1.99 21.82 -3.50
CA THR A 101 -2.28 21.01 -2.31
C THR A 101 -1.07 20.16 -1.91
N LEU A 102 -0.34 19.57 -2.87
CA LEU A 102 0.91 18.84 -2.59
C LEU A 102 1.93 19.76 -1.89
N SER A 103 2.15 20.96 -2.43
CA SER A 103 3.11 21.92 -1.86
C SER A 103 2.72 22.37 -0.44
N ARG A 104 1.42 22.51 -0.16
CA ARG A 104 0.93 22.82 1.19
C ARG A 104 1.18 21.64 2.14
N LEU A 105 0.72 20.44 1.78
CA LEU A 105 0.89 19.23 2.58
C LEU A 105 2.36 18.90 2.85
N ARG A 106 3.23 19.10 1.85
CA ARG A 106 4.68 18.86 1.97
C ARG A 106 5.31 19.71 3.07
N ARG A 107 4.82 20.93 3.29
CA ARG A 107 5.34 21.85 4.31
C ARG A 107 4.85 21.49 5.71
N GLU A 108 3.67 20.91 5.83
CA GLU A 108 2.96 20.76 7.10
C GLU A 108 3.02 19.34 7.68
N LEU A 109 3.11 18.31 6.84
CA LEU A 109 2.96 16.92 7.26
C LEU A 109 4.26 16.12 7.10
N PRO A 110 4.49 15.08 7.92
CA PRO A 110 5.71 14.28 7.88
C PRO A 110 5.65 13.09 6.89
N LEU A 111 4.47 12.69 6.44
CA LEU A 111 4.28 11.50 5.60
C LEU A 111 4.73 11.72 4.14
N PRO A 112 5.20 10.66 3.44
CA PRO A 112 5.52 10.76 2.03
C PRO A 112 4.24 10.93 1.18
N LEU A 113 4.35 11.72 0.10
CA LEU A 113 3.24 12.14 -0.74
C LEU A 113 3.30 11.51 -2.14
N LEU A 114 2.21 10.86 -2.55
CA LEU A 114 1.96 10.44 -3.92
C LEU A 114 1.18 11.53 -4.67
N CYS A 115 1.72 12.01 -5.78
CA CYS A 115 0.99 12.84 -6.73
C CYS A 115 0.13 11.93 -7.62
N LYS A 116 -1.18 11.92 -7.37
CA LYS A 116 -2.14 11.14 -8.16
C LYS A 116 -2.77 12.02 -9.24
N ASP A 117 -2.38 11.76 -10.47
CA ASP A 117 -2.85 12.46 -11.67
C ASP A 117 -2.70 11.54 -12.89
N PHE A 118 -3.15 12.00 -14.05
CA PHE A 118 -2.96 11.36 -15.34
C PHE A 118 -1.69 11.92 -15.98
N PHE A 119 -0.55 11.30 -15.66
CA PHE A 119 0.75 11.69 -16.21
C PHE A 119 0.86 11.25 -17.67
N LEU A 120 1.21 12.20 -18.56
CA LEU A 120 1.33 11.99 -20.01
C LEU A 120 2.69 12.45 -20.55
N THR A 121 3.40 13.33 -19.83
CA THR A 121 4.65 13.94 -20.30
C THR A 121 5.66 14.17 -19.17
N PRO A 122 6.96 14.31 -19.50
CA PRO A 122 8.01 14.68 -18.55
C PRO A 122 7.72 15.95 -17.74
N TYR A 123 7.08 16.95 -18.37
CA TYR A 123 6.72 18.21 -17.71
C TYR A 123 5.99 17.98 -16.39
N GLN A 124 5.02 17.06 -16.38
CA GLN A 124 4.23 16.75 -15.19
C GLN A 124 5.06 16.09 -14.08
N VAL A 125 6.05 15.26 -14.44
CA VAL A 125 6.94 14.61 -13.46
C VAL A 125 7.82 15.65 -12.77
N TYR A 126 8.39 16.60 -13.53
CA TYR A 126 9.11 17.74 -12.95
C TYR A 126 8.19 18.61 -12.09
N GLU A 127 6.96 18.87 -12.55
CA GLU A 127 6.00 19.67 -11.79
C GLU A 127 5.60 19.03 -10.45
N ALA A 128 5.40 17.71 -10.43
CA ALA A 128 5.12 16.97 -9.22
C ALA A 128 6.31 17.06 -8.24
N ARG A 129 7.54 16.86 -8.72
CA ARG A 129 8.78 17.00 -7.93
C ARG A 129 8.93 18.42 -7.37
N ALA A 130 8.74 19.44 -8.21
CA ALA A 130 8.79 20.85 -7.82
C ALA A 130 7.75 21.19 -6.74
N SER A 131 6.61 20.51 -6.77
CA SER A 131 5.52 20.66 -5.79
C SER A 131 5.68 19.75 -4.56
N GLY A 132 6.81 19.03 -4.45
CA GLY A 132 7.17 18.26 -3.27
C GLY A 132 6.63 16.83 -3.22
N ALA A 133 6.22 16.25 -4.36
CA ALA A 133 5.86 14.85 -4.44
C ALA A 133 7.05 13.94 -4.08
N ASP A 134 6.77 12.84 -3.40
CA ASP A 134 7.74 11.79 -3.08
C ASP A 134 7.54 10.58 -4.00
N ALA A 135 6.34 10.43 -4.57
CA ALA A 135 6.02 9.49 -5.62
C ALA A 135 5.05 10.08 -6.68
N VAL A 136 5.01 9.47 -7.87
CA VAL A 136 4.04 9.79 -8.93
C VAL A 136 3.27 8.54 -9.36
N LEU A 137 2.04 8.71 -9.84
CA LEU A 137 1.25 7.64 -10.46
C LEU A 137 1.53 7.58 -11.97
N LEU A 138 1.83 6.38 -12.48
CA LEU A 138 1.94 6.11 -13.92
C LEU A 138 0.93 5.03 -14.29
N ILE A 139 0.01 5.31 -15.21
CA ILE A 139 -1.07 4.38 -15.54
C ILE A 139 -0.73 3.66 -16.84
N ALA A 140 -0.51 2.34 -16.78
CA ALA A 140 -0.13 1.56 -17.96
C ALA A 140 -1.19 1.61 -19.07
N ALA A 141 -2.47 1.74 -18.71
CA ALA A 141 -3.60 1.83 -19.64
C ALA A 141 -3.58 3.07 -20.55
N ILE A 142 -2.92 4.17 -20.15
CA ILE A 142 -2.92 5.45 -20.90
C ILE A 142 -1.56 5.81 -21.49
N LEU A 143 -0.52 5.06 -21.15
CA LEU A 143 0.86 5.26 -21.58
C LEU A 143 1.25 4.12 -22.52
N ASP A 144 1.89 4.44 -23.64
CA ASP A 144 2.60 3.43 -24.43
C ASP A 144 3.90 3.00 -23.72
N ASP A 145 4.56 1.95 -24.23
CA ASP A 145 5.74 1.37 -23.57
C ASP A 145 6.91 2.36 -23.51
N TYR A 146 7.08 3.17 -24.57
CA TYR A 146 8.10 4.20 -24.62
C TYR A 146 7.87 5.24 -23.52
N ARG A 147 6.65 5.79 -23.42
CA ARG A 147 6.31 6.84 -22.47
C ARG A 147 6.29 6.30 -21.05
N LEU A 148 5.79 5.09 -20.81
CA LEU A 148 5.82 4.45 -19.50
C LEU A 148 7.26 4.34 -19.00
N ASN A 149 8.17 3.80 -19.81
CA ASN A 149 9.58 3.69 -19.46
C ASN A 149 10.21 5.08 -19.24
N GLU A 150 10.00 6.03 -20.14
CA GLU A 150 10.57 7.38 -20.04
C GLU A 150 10.16 8.09 -18.73
N LEU A 151 8.86 8.06 -18.39
CA LEU A 151 8.37 8.71 -17.17
C LEU A 151 8.81 7.98 -15.90
N LEU A 152 8.88 6.65 -15.95
CA LEU A 152 9.39 5.82 -14.85
C LEU A 152 10.87 6.13 -14.56
N GLN A 153 11.72 6.13 -15.59
CA GLN A 153 13.14 6.46 -15.44
C GLN A 153 13.33 7.91 -14.99
N LEU A 154 12.53 8.85 -15.48
CA LEU A 154 12.59 10.24 -15.05
C LEU A 154 12.21 10.39 -13.56
N ALA A 155 11.14 9.74 -13.12
CA ALA A 155 10.73 9.78 -11.71
C ALA A 155 11.86 9.27 -10.80
N HIS A 156 12.48 8.14 -11.16
CA HIS A 156 13.64 7.58 -10.45
C HIS A 156 14.86 8.51 -10.50
N GLY A 157 15.15 9.12 -11.65
CA GLY A 157 16.24 10.09 -11.81
C GLY A 157 16.08 11.35 -10.95
N LEU A 158 14.83 11.71 -10.61
CA LEU A 158 14.49 12.77 -9.67
C LEU A 158 14.38 12.30 -8.21
N GLY A 159 14.75 11.04 -7.94
CA GLY A 159 14.70 10.40 -6.62
C GLY A 159 13.30 10.02 -6.13
N MET A 160 12.24 10.21 -6.95
CA MET A 160 10.88 9.83 -6.59
C MET A 160 10.62 8.35 -6.84
N ALA A 161 9.69 7.77 -6.09
CA ALA A 161 9.09 6.50 -6.49
C ALA A 161 8.06 6.70 -7.62
N ALA A 162 7.77 5.64 -8.37
CA ALA A 162 6.69 5.64 -9.36
C ALA A 162 5.78 4.44 -9.11
N LEU A 163 4.52 4.71 -8.73
CA LEU A 163 3.49 3.71 -8.62
C LEU A 163 2.93 3.44 -10.01
N VAL A 164 3.24 2.27 -10.57
CA VAL A 164 2.72 1.88 -11.89
C VAL A 164 1.41 1.13 -11.71
N GLU A 165 0.30 1.78 -12.09
CA GLU A 165 -1.07 1.28 -12.01
C GLU A 165 -1.37 0.36 -13.19
N VAL A 166 -1.86 -0.85 -12.90
CA VAL A 166 -2.24 -1.90 -13.85
C VAL A 166 -3.60 -2.50 -13.48
N HIS A 167 -4.31 -3.02 -14.48
CA HIS A 167 -5.64 -3.62 -14.32
C HIS A 167 -5.72 -5.07 -14.78
N ASP A 168 -4.80 -5.51 -15.65
CA ASP A 168 -4.81 -6.84 -16.24
C ASP A 168 -3.38 -7.40 -16.42
N PRO A 169 -3.23 -8.70 -16.80
CA PRO A 169 -1.92 -9.31 -16.98
C PRO A 169 -1.07 -8.68 -18.10
N VAL A 170 -1.70 -8.09 -19.12
CA VAL A 170 -0.98 -7.45 -20.24
C VAL A 170 -0.34 -6.16 -19.75
N GLU A 171 -1.09 -5.33 -19.03
CA GLU A 171 -0.57 -4.12 -18.39
C GLU A 171 0.53 -4.44 -17.36
N LEU A 172 0.36 -5.52 -16.58
CA LEU A 172 1.39 -5.99 -15.65
C LEU A 172 2.69 -6.39 -16.37
N THR A 173 2.59 -7.14 -17.47
CA THR A 173 3.75 -7.53 -18.28
C THR A 173 4.48 -6.31 -18.83
N ARG A 174 3.74 -5.29 -19.28
CA ARG A 174 4.31 -4.02 -19.77
C ARG A 174 4.99 -3.23 -18.65
N ALA A 175 4.38 -3.19 -17.46
CA ALA A 175 4.97 -2.55 -16.28
C ALA A 175 6.27 -3.24 -15.85
N GLU A 176 6.30 -4.58 -15.85
CA GLU A 176 7.51 -5.35 -15.58
C GLU A 176 8.61 -5.08 -16.62
N ALA A 177 8.26 -5.08 -17.92
CA ALA A 177 9.20 -4.79 -19.00
C ALA A 177 9.81 -3.39 -18.91
N ALA A 178 9.05 -2.40 -18.41
CA ALA A 178 9.55 -1.05 -18.12
C ALA A 178 10.47 -0.99 -16.88
N GLY A 179 10.52 -2.05 -16.07
CA GLY A 179 11.33 -2.13 -14.85
C GLY A 179 10.60 -1.63 -13.59
N ALA A 180 9.26 -1.60 -13.59
CA ALA A 180 8.49 -1.15 -12.43
C ALA A 180 8.70 -2.07 -11.21
N ARG A 181 8.98 -1.47 -10.05
CA ARG A 181 9.15 -2.19 -8.76
C ARG A 181 8.18 -1.75 -7.67
N LEU A 182 7.32 -0.78 -7.96
CA LEU A 182 6.17 -0.38 -7.17
C LEU A 182 4.94 -0.46 -8.09
N ILE A 183 4.11 -1.48 -7.87
CA ILE A 183 3.01 -1.85 -8.77
C ILE A 183 1.70 -1.68 -8.02
N GLY A 184 0.76 -0.94 -8.61
CA GLY A 184 -0.60 -0.75 -8.13
C GLY A 184 -1.57 -1.58 -8.95
N ILE A 185 -2.32 -2.47 -8.32
CA ILE A 185 -3.44 -3.16 -8.97
C ILE A 185 -4.71 -2.38 -8.68
N ASN A 186 -5.32 -1.80 -9.70
CA ASN A 186 -6.56 -1.07 -9.57
C ASN A 186 -7.77 -2.00 -9.77
N ASN A 187 -8.49 -2.25 -8.68
CA ASN A 187 -9.66 -3.12 -8.67
C ASN A 187 -10.89 -2.50 -9.35
N ARG A 188 -10.81 -1.22 -9.75
CA ARG A 188 -11.88 -0.53 -10.46
C ARG A 188 -11.59 -0.50 -11.94
N ASP A 189 -12.47 -1.09 -12.72
CA ASP A 189 -12.46 -0.95 -14.17
C ASP A 189 -12.81 0.51 -14.53
N LEU A 190 -11.87 1.23 -15.18
CA LEU A 190 -12.05 2.63 -15.57
C LEU A 190 -13.01 2.82 -16.77
N LYS A 191 -13.40 1.73 -17.45
CA LYS A 191 -14.40 1.73 -18.53
C LYS A 191 -15.81 1.54 -17.99
N THR A 192 -15.99 0.63 -17.02
CA THR A 192 -17.30 0.26 -16.47
C THR A 192 -17.60 0.78 -15.07
N PHE A 193 -16.59 1.32 -14.37
CA PHE A 193 -16.60 1.71 -12.96
C PHE A 193 -16.91 0.60 -11.95
N ARG A 194 -17.08 -0.64 -12.42
CA ARG A 194 -17.26 -1.79 -11.53
C ARG A 194 -15.98 -2.03 -10.75
N THR A 195 -16.14 -2.31 -9.46
CA THR A 195 -15.02 -2.57 -8.55
C THR A 195 -15.09 -4.01 -8.06
N ASP A 196 -14.00 -4.75 -8.24
CA ASP A 196 -13.84 -6.14 -7.82
C ASP A 196 -12.47 -6.33 -7.15
N LEU A 197 -12.45 -6.48 -5.82
CA LEU A 197 -11.22 -6.67 -5.03
C LEU A 197 -10.48 -7.96 -5.42
N ASP A 198 -11.18 -8.95 -6.00
CA ASP A 198 -10.56 -10.20 -6.42
C ASP A 198 -9.65 -10.03 -7.65
N VAL A 199 -9.71 -8.89 -8.36
CA VAL A 199 -8.69 -8.51 -9.37
C VAL A 199 -7.30 -8.54 -8.75
N THR A 200 -7.13 -7.94 -7.57
CA THR A 200 -5.86 -8.01 -6.83
C THR A 200 -5.47 -9.46 -6.52
N GLY A 201 -6.41 -10.28 -6.04
CA GLY A 201 -6.14 -11.69 -5.72
C GLY A 201 -5.67 -12.51 -6.92
N ARG A 202 -6.19 -12.21 -8.12
CA ARG A 202 -5.81 -12.88 -9.38
C ARG A 202 -4.45 -12.43 -9.91
N LEU A 203 -4.13 -11.15 -9.78
CA LEU A 203 -2.90 -10.57 -10.34
C LEU A 203 -1.71 -10.63 -9.37
N ALA A 204 -1.93 -10.63 -8.05
CA ALA A 204 -0.85 -10.65 -7.06
C ALA A 204 0.18 -11.79 -7.26
N PRO A 205 -0.22 -13.03 -7.60
CA PRO A 205 0.74 -14.10 -7.87
C PRO A 205 1.63 -13.88 -9.11
N LEU A 206 1.23 -13.00 -10.02
CA LEU A 206 1.96 -12.67 -11.24
C LEU A 206 2.94 -11.50 -11.05
N VAL A 207 2.85 -10.80 -9.91
CA VAL A 207 3.69 -9.63 -9.63
C VAL A 207 5.16 -10.06 -9.45
N PRO A 208 6.13 -9.37 -10.07
CA PRO A 208 7.53 -9.74 -9.99
C PRO A 208 8.04 -9.86 -8.54
N PRO A 209 8.79 -10.92 -8.20
CA PRO A 209 9.33 -11.10 -6.86
C PRO A 209 10.11 -9.87 -6.36
N GLY A 210 9.83 -9.48 -5.11
CA GLY A 210 10.46 -8.33 -4.47
C GLY A 210 9.99 -6.97 -4.98
N ALA A 211 9.00 -6.88 -5.87
CA ALA A 211 8.26 -5.64 -6.10
C ALA A 211 7.36 -5.32 -4.88
N THR A 212 7.15 -4.03 -4.63
CA THR A 212 6.17 -3.56 -3.65
C THR A 212 4.81 -3.53 -4.31
N LEU A 213 3.86 -4.27 -3.75
CA LEU A 213 2.51 -4.41 -4.28
C LEU A 213 1.51 -3.54 -3.53
N VAL A 214 0.77 -2.72 -4.27
CA VAL A 214 -0.31 -1.87 -3.78
C VAL A 214 -1.64 -2.34 -4.38
N SER A 215 -2.69 -2.43 -3.57
CA SER A 215 -4.06 -2.64 -4.06
C SER A 215 -4.84 -1.33 -3.99
N GLU A 216 -5.54 -0.98 -5.06
CA GLU A 216 -6.28 0.29 -5.18
C GLU A 216 -7.77 0.04 -5.45
N SER A 217 -8.63 0.91 -4.90
CA SER A 217 -10.09 0.82 -5.02
C SER A 217 -10.72 -0.40 -4.32
N GLY A 218 -11.98 -0.25 -3.87
CA GLY A 218 -12.77 -1.36 -3.35
C GLY A 218 -12.51 -1.77 -1.90
N ILE A 219 -11.47 -1.21 -1.26
CA ILE A 219 -11.18 -1.41 0.16
C ILE A 219 -12.07 -0.51 1.02
N ARG A 220 -12.81 -1.11 1.95
CA ARG A 220 -13.77 -0.38 2.79
C ARG A 220 -13.66 -0.70 4.26
N GLN A 221 -13.14 -1.86 4.63
CA GLN A 221 -13.17 -2.34 6.01
C GLN A 221 -11.94 -3.17 6.36
N GLN A 222 -11.74 -3.43 7.64
CA GLN A 222 -10.57 -4.15 8.14
C GLN A 222 -10.44 -5.59 7.59
N SER A 223 -11.54 -6.28 7.30
CA SER A 223 -11.49 -7.62 6.68
C SER A 223 -10.96 -7.60 5.25
N ASP A 224 -11.13 -6.50 4.51
CA ASP A 224 -10.50 -6.32 3.20
C ASP A 224 -8.98 -6.24 3.34
N MET A 225 -8.50 -5.47 4.33
CA MET A 225 -7.07 -5.35 4.64
C MET A 225 -6.46 -6.71 5.01
N GLN A 226 -7.19 -7.57 5.72
CA GLN A 226 -6.76 -8.93 6.04
C GLN A 226 -6.68 -9.81 4.79
N ARG A 227 -7.67 -9.73 3.90
CA ARG A 227 -7.65 -10.42 2.59
C ARG A 227 -6.42 -10.01 1.78
N LEU A 228 -6.16 -8.71 1.66
CA LEU A 228 -4.99 -8.16 0.98
C LEU A 228 -3.68 -8.68 1.57
N ARG A 229 -3.57 -8.71 2.90
CA ARG A 229 -2.42 -9.30 3.59
C ARG A 229 -2.21 -10.77 3.20
N GLY A 230 -3.29 -11.54 3.13
CA GLY A 230 -3.28 -12.94 2.71
C GLY A 230 -2.77 -13.15 1.27
N TRP A 231 -2.88 -12.14 0.42
CA TRP A 231 -2.36 -12.15 -0.96
C TRP A 231 -0.95 -11.55 -1.10
N GLY A 232 -0.28 -11.22 0.02
CA GLY A 232 1.07 -10.64 -0.02
C GLY A 232 1.10 -9.17 -0.46
N VAL A 233 -0.03 -8.46 -0.39
CA VAL A 233 -0.10 -7.03 -0.69
C VAL A 233 0.59 -6.24 0.42
N HIS A 234 1.39 -5.26 0.04
CA HIS A 234 2.18 -4.45 0.97
C HIS A 234 1.42 -3.20 1.42
N ALA A 235 0.65 -2.58 0.53
CA ALA A 235 -0.15 -1.40 0.85
C ALA A 235 -1.53 -1.39 0.18
N ALA A 236 -2.46 -0.65 0.77
CA ALA A 236 -3.76 -0.36 0.22
C ALA A 236 -3.93 1.15 0.01
N LEU A 237 -4.38 1.56 -1.17
CA LEU A 237 -4.75 2.94 -1.46
C LEU A 237 -6.26 3.12 -1.28
N VAL A 238 -6.64 3.96 -0.31
CA VAL A 238 -8.04 4.13 0.10
C VAL A 238 -8.41 5.61 0.11
N GLY A 239 -9.44 5.97 -0.66
CA GLY A 239 -9.99 7.33 -0.72
C GLY A 239 -11.46 7.38 -0.37
N GLU A 240 -12.30 6.76 -1.21
CA GLU A 240 -13.76 6.84 -1.10
C GLU A 240 -14.28 6.49 0.30
N ALA A 241 -13.83 5.37 0.88
CA ALA A 241 -14.27 4.93 2.21
C ALA A 241 -13.86 5.91 3.33
N LEU A 242 -12.74 6.61 3.18
CA LEU A 242 -12.29 7.64 4.12
C LEU A 242 -13.13 8.91 3.95
N MET A 243 -13.31 9.37 2.72
CA MET A 243 -13.99 10.64 2.43
C MET A 243 -15.49 10.62 2.77
N THR A 244 -16.13 9.45 2.69
CA THR A 244 -17.53 9.28 3.09
C THR A 244 -17.70 8.89 4.56
N ALA A 245 -16.61 8.68 5.31
CA ALA A 245 -16.72 8.33 6.73
C ALA A 245 -17.23 9.53 7.55
N PRO A 246 -18.10 9.31 8.55
CA PRO A 246 -18.48 10.36 9.49
C PRO A 246 -17.27 10.94 10.24
N ASP A 247 -16.36 10.06 10.68
CA ASP A 247 -15.12 10.38 11.37
C ASP A 247 -13.93 9.74 10.63
N ILE A 248 -13.07 10.57 10.03
CA ILE A 248 -12.00 10.11 9.15
C ILE A 248 -10.91 9.41 9.97
N LYS A 249 -10.46 10.04 11.07
CA LYS A 249 -9.42 9.50 11.95
C LYS A 249 -9.76 8.10 12.48
N THR A 250 -11.00 7.88 12.91
CA THR A 250 -11.49 6.59 13.38
C THR A 250 -11.51 5.57 12.25
N LYS A 251 -11.91 5.98 11.04
CA LYS A 251 -11.89 5.08 9.88
C LYS A 251 -10.48 4.67 9.49
N VAL A 252 -9.52 5.60 9.52
CA VAL A 252 -8.10 5.28 9.31
C VAL A 252 -7.61 4.27 10.35
N ARG A 253 -7.90 4.50 11.64
CA ARG A 253 -7.54 3.58 12.72
C ARG A 253 -8.10 2.17 12.52
N GLU A 254 -9.36 2.07 12.10
CA GLU A 254 -9.98 0.78 11.76
C GLU A 254 -9.17 0.02 10.70
N LEU A 255 -8.72 0.71 9.64
CA LEU A 255 -8.01 0.09 8.52
C LEU A 255 -6.55 -0.28 8.85
N VAL A 256 -5.88 0.46 9.74
CA VAL A 256 -4.49 0.17 10.13
C VAL A 256 -4.35 -0.77 11.33
N MET A 257 -5.46 -1.03 12.05
CA MET A 257 -5.44 -1.91 13.21
C MET A 257 -5.07 -3.35 12.84
N VAL A 258 -3.98 -3.84 13.45
CA VAL A 258 -3.69 -5.27 13.50
C VAL A 258 -4.54 -5.86 14.61
N PRO A 259 -5.44 -6.82 14.34
CA PRO A 259 -6.17 -7.47 15.42
C PRO A 259 -5.15 -8.16 16.33
N SER A 260 -5.29 -7.95 17.64
CA SER A 260 -4.54 -8.74 18.63
C SER A 260 -4.86 -10.23 18.38
N PRO A 261 -3.88 -11.15 18.43
CA PRO A 261 -4.20 -12.56 18.35
C PRO A 261 -5.26 -12.87 19.41
N ALA A 262 -6.33 -13.55 19.00
CA ALA A 262 -7.37 -13.98 19.92
C ALA A 262 -6.70 -14.67 21.11
N PRO A 263 -7.10 -14.37 22.37
CA PRO A 263 -6.57 -15.12 23.50
C PRO A 263 -6.80 -16.60 23.22
N SER A 264 -5.71 -17.36 23.21
CA SER A 264 -5.75 -18.81 23.27
C SER A 264 -6.76 -19.18 24.35
N VAL A 265 -7.81 -19.91 23.96
CA VAL A 265 -8.74 -20.49 24.92
C VAL A 265 -7.90 -21.43 25.77
N ALA A 266 -7.45 -20.93 26.93
CA ALA A 266 -6.81 -21.75 27.94
C ALA A 266 -7.82 -22.84 28.28
N ALA A 267 -7.41 -24.10 28.06
CA ALA A 267 -8.16 -25.25 28.52
C ALA A 267 -8.49 -25.04 29.99
N GLN A 268 -9.79 -25.04 30.33
CA GLN A 268 -10.22 -24.96 31.72
C GLN A 268 -9.60 -26.14 32.49
N PRO A 269 -8.87 -25.91 33.58
CA PRO A 269 -8.45 -27.01 34.43
C PRO A 269 -9.64 -27.47 35.27
N GLY A 270 -10.10 -28.69 34.97
CA GLY A 270 -10.52 -29.69 35.95
C GLY A 270 -11.70 -29.33 36.86
N VAL A 271 -12.87 -29.87 36.52
CA VAL A 271 -13.91 -30.20 37.50
C VAL A 271 -13.32 -31.22 38.50
N THR A 272 -13.21 -30.85 39.76
CA THR A 272 -12.91 -31.75 40.88
C THR A 272 -14.12 -32.66 41.18
N PRO A 273 -13.97 -33.99 41.30
CA PRO A 273 -14.94 -34.80 42.00
C PRO A 273 -14.64 -34.82 43.51
N ALA A 274 -15.67 -34.59 44.31
CA ALA A 274 -15.66 -34.77 45.76
C ALA A 274 -15.45 -36.24 46.14
N GLY A 275 -14.70 -36.48 47.22
CA GLY A 275 -14.24 -37.80 47.64
C GLY A 275 -15.25 -38.63 48.45
N SER A 276 -14.86 -39.89 48.68
CA SER A 276 -15.30 -40.74 49.79
C SER A 276 -14.15 -41.68 50.18
N GLY A 277 -14.00 -41.90 51.49
CA GLY A 277 -12.79 -42.40 52.18
C GLY A 277 -12.51 -43.93 52.11
N PRO A 278 -11.55 -44.42 52.93
CA PRO A 278 -10.82 -45.69 52.73
C PRO A 278 -11.43 -46.89 53.49
N PRO A 279 -10.91 -48.12 53.29
CA PRO A 279 -10.05 -48.68 54.34
C PRO A 279 -8.89 -49.63 53.91
N SER A 280 -7.86 -49.64 54.76
CA SER A 280 -6.92 -50.70 55.19
C SER A 280 -7.03 -52.13 54.62
N HIS A 281 -5.90 -52.74 54.19
CA HIS A 281 -5.23 -53.88 54.89
C HIS A 281 -3.97 -54.44 54.17
N ALA A 282 -2.89 -54.60 54.96
CA ALA A 282 -1.87 -55.67 55.03
C ALA A 282 -1.03 -56.16 53.82
N LEU A 283 0.31 -56.15 54.03
CA LEU A 283 1.42 -56.90 53.39
C LEU A 283 1.34 -58.44 53.71
N PRO A 284 2.23 -59.38 53.27
CA PRO A 284 3.60 -59.26 52.69
C PRO A 284 4.03 -60.30 51.61
N GLY A 285 5.30 -60.24 51.15
CA GLY A 285 6.04 -61.36 50.53
C GLY A 285 6.98 -60.94 49.39
N SER A 286 8.27 -60.68 49.65
CA SER A 286 9.43 -61.60 49.51
C SER A 286 10.20 -61.46 48.18
N ALA A 287 11.50 -61.18 48.33
CA ALA A 287 12.54 -60.81 47.35
C ALA A 287 13.07 -62.02 46.52
N PRO A 288 14.32 -62.00 45.97
CA PRO A 288 14.96 -61.13 44.96
C PRO A 288 15.62 -61.95 43.83
N LEU A 289 16.23 -61.31 42.82
CA LEU A 289 17.42 -61.74 42.02
C LEU A 289 17.58 -60.70 40.89
N GLY A 290 18.70 -60.08 40.57
CA GLY A 290 20.09 -60.21 40.99
C GLY A 290 20.99 -59.88 39.79
N SER A 291 21.97 -58.98 39.99
CA SER A 291 23.22 -58.82 39.18
C SER A 291 23.09 -58.36 37.71
N ALA A 292 24.02 -57.67 37.05
CA ALA A 292 25.28 -57.01 37.40
C ALA A 292 25.64 -56.05 36.22
N LEU A 293 26.51 -55.09 36.52
CA LEU A 293 27.09 -54.05 35.66
C LEU A 293 28.22 -54.62 34.72
N PRO A 294 29.19 -53.82 34.19
CA PRO A 294 29.16 -53.12 32.90
C PRO A 294 30.44 -53.38 32.02
N GLY A 295 30.52 -52.83 30.80
CA GLY A 295 31.78 -52.69 30.05
C GLY A 295 31.53 -51.97 28.72
N LYS A 296 32.06 -50.77 28.43
CA LYS A 296 33.45 -50.26 28.17
C LYS A 296 33.91 -50.36 26.69
N ALA A 297 34.57 -49.25 26.28
CA ALA A 297 35.49 -49.01 25.14
C ALA A 297 34.85 -48.65 23.77
N LEU A 298 35.04 -47.45 23.19
CA LEU A 298 36.24 -46.76 22.62
C LEU A 298 36.70 -47.30 21.26
N VAL A 299 36.62 -46.47 20.20
CA VAL A 299 37.49 -46.28 18.99
C VAL A 299 36.87 -45.07 18.23
N GLN A 300 37.44 -43.87 17.99
CA GLN A 300 38.64 -43.33 17.30
C GLN A 300 38.73 -43.46 15.76
N GLY A 301 38.96 -42.32 15.07
CA GLY A 301 39.48 -42.20 13.68
C GLY A 301 38.39 -41.96 12.60
N GLU A 302 38.54 -41.15 11.55
CA GLU A 302 39.69 -40.47 10.91
C GLU A 302 39.21 -39.30 10.00
N ASP A 303 40.17 -38.44 9.65
CA ASP A 303 40.14 -37.29 8.73
C ASP A 303 40.03 -37.64 7.23
N GLY A 304 39.74 -36.60 6.42
CA GLY A 304 40.11 -36.47 4.98
C GLY A 304 38.89 -36.36 4.04
N ALA A 305 38.76 -35.39 3.12
CA ALA A 305 39.60 -34.32 2.62
C ALA A 305 38.71 -33.21 2.02
#